data_AF-A0A238J6Q7-F1
#
_entry.id   AF-A0A238J6Q7-F1
#
_cell.length_a   1.000
_cell.length_b   1.000
_cell.length_c   1.000
_cell.angle_alpha   90.00
_cell.angle_beta   90.00
_cell.angle_gamma   90.00
#
_symmetry.space_group_name_H-M   'P 1'
#
loop_
_entity.id
_entity.type
_entity.pdbx_description
1 polymer ?
#
loop_
_entity_poly.entity_id
_entity_poly.type
_entity_poly.pdbx_seq_one_letter_code
_entity_poly.pdbx_strand_id
1 'polypeptide(L)'
;MTLPHIWSSIRIAWEEGNAPTEAAIRNATTLLQVLGKPLPDWAGRGDWPTVCLHWSEAKVEVEVYDDVFQLCQFNPDTHVSVDVLDFDTTPEGVQALIKAMEFSDQLQPGQAGH
;
A
#
# COMPACT_ATOMS: atom_id res chain seq x y z
N MET A 1 -0.64 -3.03 20.89
CA MET A 1 -1.24 -3.98 19.92
C MET A 1 -0.19 -4.97 19.44
N THR A 2 -0.51 -6.26 19.29
CA THR A 2 0.42 -7.27 18.73
C THR A 2 0.04 -7.54 17.27
N LEU A 3 0.98 -7.35 16.35
CA LEU A 3 0.75 -7.59 14.92
C LEU A 3 0.82 -9.09 14.57
N PRO A 4 0.02 -9.58 13.60
CA PRO A 4 0.10 -10.96 13.13
C PRO A 4 1.45 -11.32 12.50
N HIS A 5 1.75 -12.63 12.40
CA HIS A 5 3.02 -13.13 11.88
C HIS A 5 3.36 -12.69 10.44
N ILE A 6 2.35 -12.35 9.62
CA ILE A 6 2.55 -11.85 8.24
C ILE A 6 3.39 -10.56 8.21
N TRP A 7 3.41 -9.80 9.31
CA TRP A 7 4.20 -8.58 9.46
C TRP A 7 5.66 -8.83 9.85
N SER A 8 6.04 -10.06 10.20
CA SER A 8 7.35 -10.36 10.80
C SER A 8 8.54 -10.09 9.88
N SER A 9 8.34 -10.14 8.56
CA SER A 9 9.36 -9.80 7.56
C SER A 9 9.31 -8.34 7.11
N ILE A 10 8.31 -7.58 7.55
CA ILE A 10 8.08 -6.20 7.13
C ILE A 10 8.71 -5.30 8.19
N ARG A 11 9.61 -4.39 7.78
CA ARG A 11 10.14 -3.40 8.72
C ARG A 11 9.01 -2.44 9.08
N ILE A 12 8.74 -2.25 10.37
CA ILE A 12 7.71 -1.32 10.84
C ILE A 12 8.39 -0.06 11.37
N ALA A 13 7.92 1.12 10.97
CA ALA A 13 8.33 2.37 11.60
C ALA A 13 7.14 3.26 11.98
N TRP A 14 6.39 2.75 12.96
CA TRP A 14 5.56 3.51 13.88
C TRP A 14 5.74 2.93 15.29
N GLU A 15 5.35 3.71 16.28
CA GLU A 15 5.31 3.35 17.70
C GLU A 15 3.89 3.54 18.23
N GLU A 16 3.62 3.10 19.47
CA GLU A 16 2.27 3.11 20.03
C GLU A 16 1.63 4.51 20.06
N GLY A 17 2.43 5.56 20.31
CA GLY A 17 1.94 6.94 20.39
C GLY A 17 1.63 7.60 19.04
N ASN A 18 2.02 6.98 17.92
CA ASN A 18 1.77 7.50 16.57
C ASN A 18 1.31 6.42 15.59
N ALA A 19 0.78 5.31 16.11
CA ALA A 19 0.34 4.18 15.30
C ALA A 19 -0.83 4.57 14.37
N PRO A 20 -0.96 3.87 13.23
CA PRO A 20 -2.18 3.92 12.41
C PRO A 20 -3.41 3.48 13.20
N THR A 21 -4.61 3.76 12.68
CA THR A 21 -5.86 3.26 13.29
C THR A 21 -5.88 1.73 13.29
N GLU A 22 -6.64 1.14 14.22
CA GLU A 22 -6.85 -0.31 14.24
C GLU A 22 -7.55 -0.81 12.96
N ALA A 23 -8.36 0.04 12.33
CA ALA A 23 -9.05 -0.29 11.08
C ALA A 23 -8.08 -0.35 9.91
N ALA A 24 -7.21 0.64 9.74
CA ALA A 24 -6.16 0.63 8.74
C ALA A 24 -5.21 -0.58 8.92
N ILE A 25 -4.81 -0.89 10.16
CA ILE A 25 -3.96 -2.06 10.45
C ILE A 25 -4.66 -3.38 10.06
N ARG A 26 -5.96 -3.51 10.37
CA ARG A 26 -6.75 -4.69 9.99
C ARG A 26 -6.87 -4.82 8.48
N ASN A 27 -7.20 -3.75 7.78
CA ASN A 27 -7.32 -3.73 6.33
C ASN A 27 -5.98 -4.06 5.65
N ALA A 28 -4.89 -3.47 6.13
CA ALA A 28 -3.54 -3.76 5.66
C ALA A 28 -3.19 -5.24 5.91
N THR A 29 -3.53 -5.78 7.07
CA THR A 29 -3.34 -7.20 7.38
C THR A 29 -4.10 -8.09 6.39
N THR A 30 -5.36 -7.77 6.09
CA THR A 30 -6.16 -8.50 5.10
C THR A 30 -5.52 -8.45 3.73
N LEU A 31 -5.07 -7.27 3.28
CA LEU A 31 -4.35 -7.12 2.02
C LEU A 31 -3.10 -8.02 1.97
N LEU A 32 -2.24 -7.98 2.99
CA LEU A 32 -1.02 -8.79 3.06
C LEU A 32 -1.32 -10.30 3.02
N GLN A 33 -2.38 -10.74 3.70
CA GLN A 33 -2.81 -12.14 3.72
C GLN A 33 -3.30 -12.61 2.35
N VAL A 34 -4.07 -11.78 1.64
CA VAL A 34 -4.58 -12.11 0.30
C VAL A 34 -3.47 -12.07 -0.74
N LEU A 35 -2.59 -11.07 -0.67
CA LEU A 35 -1.46 -10.92 -1.57
C LEU A 35 -0.50 -12.12 -1.48
N GLY A 36 -0.22 -12.60 -0.26
CA GLY A 36 0.65 -13.75 -0.02
C GLY A 36 2.13 -13.42 -0.22
N LYS A 37 2.55 -13.05 -1.45
CA LYS A 37 3.88 -12.55 -1.85
C LYS A 37 3.83 -11.86 -3.23
N PRO A 38 4.74 -10.91 -3.55
CA PRO A 38 5.76 -10.34 -2.66
C PRO A 38 5.15 -9.41 -1.61
N LEU A 39 5.67 -9.46 -0.38
CA LEU A 39 5.26 -8.55 0.70
C LEU A 39 6.06 -7.24 0.62
N PRO A 40 5.55 -6.13 1.20
CA PRO A 40 6.28 -4.86 1.21
C PRO A 40 7.53 -4.96 2.09
N ASP A 41 8.54 -4.16 1.77
CA ASP A 41 9.80 -4.10 2.52
C ASP A 41 9.61 -3.39 3.86
N TRP A 42 8.78 -2.35 3.85
CA TRP A 42 8.56 -1.46 4.97
C TRP A 42 7.09 -1.03 5.06
N ALA A 43 6.66 -0.80 6.30
CA ALA A 43 5.39 -0.19 6.61
C ALA A 43 5.60 1.00 7.56
N GLY A 44 5.01 2.12 7.19
CA GLY A 44 4.97 3.36 7.96
C GLY A 44 3.57 3.80 8.34
N ARG A 45 3.51 4.84 9.15
CA ARG A 45 2.29 5.64 9.32
C ARG A 45 2.37 6.82 8.35
N GLY A 46 1.28 7.09 7.63
CA GLY A 46 1.15 8.26 6.77
C GLY A 46 0.98 9.56 7.58
N ASP A 47 0.72 10.67 6.88
CA ASP A 47 0.39 11.94 7.55
C ASP A 47 -0.93 11.81 8.34
N TRP A 48 -1.89 11.09 7.76
CA TRP A 48 -3.09 10.61 8.42
C TRP A 48 -2.78 9.35 9.26
N PRO A 49 -3.69 8.88 10.14
CA PRO A 49 -3.48 7.64 10.88
C PRO A 49 -3.66 6.39 9.99
N THR A 50 -3.08 6.42 8.79
CA THR A 50 -3.10 5.38 7.74
C THR A 50 -1.87 4.48 7.86
N VAL A 51 -1.94 3.29 7.25
CA VAL A 51 -0.75 2.44 7.05
C VAL A 51 -0.21 2.67 5.64
N CYS A 52 1.04 3.09 5.50
CA CYS A 52 1.72 3.16 4.20
C CYS A 52 2.56 1.89 4.02
N LEU A 53 2.25 1.05 3.03
CA LEU A 53 2.99 -0.16 2.68
C LEU A 53 3.87 0.11 1.46
N HIS A 54 5.16 -0.19 1.51
CA HIS A 54 6.10 0.17 0.45
C HIS A 54 6.81 -1.04 -0.15
N TRP A 55 6.80 -1.12 -1.48
CA TRP A 55 7.60 -2.04 -2.29
C TRP A 55 8.67 -1.23 -3.03
N SER A 56 9.87 -1.17 -2.48
CA SER A 56 10.94 -0.26 -2.92
C SER A 56 11.41 -0.59 -4.34
N GLU A 57 11.55 -1.88 -4.65
CA GLU A 57 11.96 -2.33 -5.99
C GLU A 57 10.88 -2.04 -7.04
N ALA A 58 9.61 -2.20 -6.67
CA ALA A 58 8.47 -1.93 -7.55
C ALA A 58 8.10 -0.44 -7.63
N LYS A 59 8.67 0.41 -6.76
CA LYS A 59 8.34 1.84 -6.62
C LYS A 59 6.85 2.08 -6.39
N VAL A 60 6.25 1.19 -5.60
CA VAL A 60 4.83 1.22 -5.26
C VAL A 60 4.69 1.50 -3.76
N GLU A 61 3.74 2.36 -3.42
CA GLU A 61 3.16 2.44 -2.08
C GLU A 61 1.67 2.15 -2.16
N VAL A 62 1.17 1.51 -1.12
CA VAL A 62 -0.26 1.46 -0.85
C VAL A 62 -0.51 2.16 0.47
N GLU A 63 -1.23 3.28 0.42
CA GLU A 63 -1.74 3.93 1.62
C GLU A 63 -3.10 3.32 1.98
N VAL A 64 -3.21 2.80 3.20
CA VAL A 64 -4.37 2.06 3.69
C VAL A 64 -5.12 2.93 4.69
N TYR A 65 -6.34 3.29 4.33
CA TYR A 65 -7.31 3.99 5.18
C TYR A 65 -8.29 3.00 5.81
N ASP A 66 -9.22 3.53 6.59
CA ASP A 66 -10.25 2.75 7.28
C ASP A 66 -11.26 2.12 6.29
N ASP A 67 -11.48 2.76 5.14
CA ASP A 67 -12.48 2.41 4.14
C ASP A 67 -11.94 2.29 2.71
N VAL A 68 -10.79 2.89 2.40
CA VAL A 68 -10.18 2.89 1.06
C VAL A 68 -8.69 2.47 1.09
N PHE A 69 -8.21 1.92 -0.01
CA PHE A 69 -6.81 1.77 -0.34
C PHE A 69 -6.45 2.75 -1.45
N GLN A 70 -5.33 3.45 -1.30
CA GLN A 70 -4.76 4.29 -2.36
C GLN A 70 -3.48 3.65 -2.86
N LEU A 71 -3.44 3.31 -4.16
CA LEU A 71 -2.24 2.84 -4.83
C LEU A 71 -1.48 4.05 -5.39
N CYS A 72 -0.26 4.26 -4.91
CA CYS A 72 0.64 5.31 -5.33
C CYS A 72 1.84 4.70 -6.07
N GLN A 73 2.20 5.24 -7.23
CA GLN A 73 3.48 4.94 -7.89
C GLN A 73 4.44 6.11 -7.80
N PHE A 74 5.70 5.85 -7.47
CA PHE A 74 6.72 6.89 -7.41
C PHE A 74 7.64 6.85 -8.60
N ASN A 75 7.97 8.05 -9.08
CA ASN A 75 9.16 8.21 -9.89
C ASN A 75 10.37 8.38 -8.95
N PRO A 76 11.36 7.48 -8.98
CA PRO A 76 12.54 7.56 -8.11
C PRO A 76 13.43 8.78 -8.43
N ASP A 77 13.34 9.32 -9.64
CA ASP A 77 14.15 10.47 -10.07
C ASP A 77 13.59 11.79 -9.53
N THR A 78 12.28 11.84 -9.29
CA THR A 78 11.60 13.07 -8.84
C THR A 78 11.02 12.97 -7.42
N HIS A 79 10.94 11.76 -6.86
CA HIS A 79 10.25 11.48 -5.58
C HIS A 79 8.80 11.99 -5.54
N VAL A 80 8.12 12.05 -6.69
CA VAL A 80 6.72 12.49 -6.80
C VAL A 80 5.83 11.30 -7.14
N SER A 81 4.65 11.23 -6.50
CA SER A 81 3.59 10.29 -6.87
C SER A 81 3.06 10.62 -8.26
N VAL A 82 3.17 9.67 -9.19
CA VAL A 82 2.83 9.85 -10.61
C VAL A 82 1.35 9.57 -10.85
N ASP A 83 0.81 8.56 -10.16
CA ASP A 83 -0.59 8.16 -10.25
C ASP A 83 -1.09 7.73 -8.87
N VAL A 84 -2.36 8.06 -8.59
CA VAL A 84 -3.10 7.65 -7.39
C VAL A 84 -4.41 7.02 -7.82
N LEU A 85 -4.63 5.76 -7.44
CA LEU A 85 -5.85 5.02 -7.71
C LEU A 85 -6.49 4.56 -6.40
N ASP A 86 -7.79 4.81 -6.26
CA ASP A 86 -8.56 4.45 -5.07
C ASP A 86 -9.31 3.12 -5.26
N PHE A 87 -9.29 2.28 -4.23
CA PHE A 87 -9.98 1.00 -4.19
C PHE A 87 -10.69 0.80 -2.84
N ASP A 88 -11.92 0.30 -2.86
CA ASP A 88 -12.63 0.00 -1.61
C ASP A 88 -11.92 -1.07 -0.78
N THR A 89 -12.08 -1.02 0.54
CA THR A 89 -11.58 -2.06 1.47
C THR A 89 -12.38 -3.37 1.46
N THR A 90 -13.21 -3.56 0.43
CA THR A 90 -13.99 -4.78 0.20
C THR A 90 -13.11 -5.89 -0.39
N PRO A 91 -13.53 -7.17 -0.29
CA PRO A 91 -12.82 -8.26 -0.96
C PRO A 91 -12.60 -8.01 -2.46
N GLU A 92 -13.59 -7.45 -3.15
CA GLU A 92 -13.51 -7.11 -4.57
C GLU A 92 -12.51 -5.98 -4.83
N GLY A 93 -12.50 -4.96 -3.98
CA GLY A 93 -11.53 -3.86 -4.05
C GLY A 93 -10.09 -4.32 -3.80
N VAL A 94 -9.87 -5.22 -2.84
CA VAL A 94 -8.56 -5.88 -2.62
C VAL A 94 -8.09 -6.61 -3.89
N GLN A 95 -8.99 -7.37 -4.53
CA GLN A 95 -8.65 -8.08 -5.77
C GLN A 95 -8.33 -7.12 -6.93
N ALA A 96 -9.06 -6.02 -7.04
CA ALA A 96 -8.81 -4.98 -8.04
C ALA A 96 -7.46 -4.28 -7.80
N LEU A 97 -7.14 -3.95 -6.55
CA LEU A 97 -5.87 -3.39 -6.13
C LEU A 97 -4.69 -4.31 -6.49
N ILE A 98 -4.77 -5.59 -6.12
CA ILE A 98 -3.69 -6.56 -6.40
C ILE A 98 -3.43 -6.64 -7.90
N LYS A 99 -4.48 -6.69 -8.73
CA LYS A 99 -4.33 -6.64 -10.19
C LYS A 99 -3.65 -5.36 -10.64
N ALA A 100 -4.06 -4.20 -10.12
CA ALA A 100 -3.44 -2.92 -10.48
C ALA A 100 -1.94 -2.87 -10.11
N MET A 101 -1.54 -3.51 -9.01
CA MET A 101 -0.13 -3.67 -8.61
C MET A 101 0.65 -4.58 -9.56
N GLU A 102 0.04 -5.57 -10.19
CA GLU A 102 0.70 -6.46 -11.17
C GLU A 102 0.95 -5.76 -12.51
N PHE A 103 0.05 -4.85 -12.92
CA PHE A 103 0.16 -4.12 -14.19
C PHE A 103 1.01 -2.84 -14.10
N SER A 104 1.58 -2.53 -12.94
CA SER A 104 2.34 -1.29 -12.74
C SER A 104 3.59 -1.14 -13.60
N ASP A 105 4.14 -2.23 -14.15
CA ASP A 105 5.21 -2.16 -15.17
C ASP A 105 4.76 -1.46 -16.48
N GLN A 106 3.45 -1.33 -16.72
CA GLN A 106 2.88 -0.73 -17.93
C GLN A 106 2.36 0.70 -17.75
N LEU A 107 2.33 1.22 -16.52
CA LEU A 107 1.90 2.58 -16.21
C LEU A 107 3.09 3.54 -16.36
N GLN A 108 3.68 3.57 -17.55
CA GLN A 108 4.66 4.61 -17.90
C GLN A 108 3.92 5.94 -18.09
N PRO A 109 4.38 7.06 -17.51
CA PRO A 109 3.83 8.37 -17.82
C PRO A 109 4.17 8.70 -19.28
N GLY A 110 3.20 8.49 -20.19
CA GLY A 110 3.49 8.70 -21.61
C GLY A 110 2.43 8.31 -22.64
N GLN A 111 1.26 7.78 -22.28
CA GLN A 111 0.16 7.62 -23.26
C GLN A 111 -1.13 8.30 -22.80
N ALA A 112 -1.08 9.63 -22.72
CA ALA A 112 -2.27 10.43 -23.05
C ALA A 112 -2.48 10.32 -24.56
N GLY A 113 -3.23 9.32 -25.00
CA GLY A 113 -3.77 9.28 -26.34
C GLY A 113 -4.94 10.25 -26.44
N HIS A 114 -4.75 11.37 -27.16
CA HIS A 114 -5.64 11.86 -28.22
C HIS A 114 -5.02 13.04 -28.95
#